data_AF-A0A533SQM3-F1
#
_entry.id   AF-A0A533SQM3-F1
#
_cell.length_a   1.000
_cell.length_b   1.000
_cell.length_c   1.000
_cell.angle_alpha   90.00
_cell.angle_beta   90.00
_cell.angle_gamma   90.00
#
_symmetry.space_group_name_H-M   'P 1'
#
loop_
_entity.id
_entity.type
_entity.pdbx_description
1 polymer ?
#
loop_
_entity_poly.entity_id
_entity_poly.type
_entity_poly.pdbx_seq_one_letter_code
_entity_poly.pdbx_strand_id
1 'polypeptide(L)'
;MAIDARRRQKAAEKRKKREKSVKVAKAKARAMNEGVGMEAVLARAGEFPIVECVISKGWEERGLAHILLARKLPNERLLVGGWYVDTLCLGIKDAAVLPGIEPADYESRIKPEIFHDKVEFEPCEPELALKITSGAADFADKIGFRPNKRWGESRHLFAGLEP
;
A
#
# COMPACT_ATOMS: atom_id res chain seq x y z
N MET A 1 49.87 3.18 1.73
CA MET A 1 48.86 3.91 0.92
C MET A 1 48.18 3.07 -0.19
N ALA A 2 48.79 2.02 -0.75
CA ALA A 2 48.19 1.25 -1.87
C ALA A 2 47.13 0.18 -1.49
N ILE A 3 47.15 -0.32 -0.24
CA ILE A 3 46.26 -1.41 0.21
C ILE A 3 44.81 -0.91 0.43
N ASP A 4 44.64 0.34 0.88
CA ASP A 4 43.33 0.97 1.10
C ASP A 4 42.55 1.24 -0.20
N ALA A 5 43.24 1.58 -1.28
CA ALA A 5 42.63 1.83 -2.59
C ALA A 5 41.94 0.57 -3.15
N ARG A 6 42.59 -0.60 -3.04
CA ARG A 6 42.01 -1.90 -3.46
C ARG A 6 40.80 -2.32 -2.61
N ARG A 7 40.80 -2.04 -1.30
CA ARG A 7 39.66 -2.32 -0.40
C ARG A 7 38.45 -1.45 -0.75
N ARG A 8 38.66 -0.16 -1.04
CA ARG A 8 37.61 0.77 -1.47
C ARG A 8 37.00 0.37 -2.82
N GLN A 9 37.82 -0.05 -3.79
CA GLN A 9 37.34 -0.55 -5.08
C GLN A 9 36.47 -1.81 -4.94
N LYS A 10 36.91 -2.82 -4.17
CA LYS A 10 36.11 -4.04 -3.93
C LYS A 10 34.79 -3.76 -3.20
N ALA A 11 34.75 -2.79 -2.29
CA ALA A 11 33.51 -2.40 -1.61
C ALA A 11 32.52 -1.72 -2.57
N ALA A 12 33.01 -0.83 -3.44
CA ALA A 12 32.18 -0.16 -4.45
C ALA A 12 31.60 -1.16 -5.46
N GLU A 13 32.37 -2.16 -5.90
CA GLU A 13 31.89 -3.22 -6.79
C GLU A 13 30.84 -4.11 -6.13
N LYS A 14 31.01 -4.48 -4.85
CA LYS A 14 29.99 -5.24 -4.10
C LYS A 14 28.70 -4.45 -3.94
N ARG A 15 28.78 -3.14 -3.68
CA ARG A 15 27.60 -2.25 -3.59
C ARG A 15 26.88 -2.17 -4.93
N LYS A 16 27.59 -1.94 -6.04
CA LYS A 16 27.00 -1.94 -7.39
C LYS A 16 26.38 -3.29 -7.76
N LYS A 17 26.99 -4.41 -7.38
CA LYS A 17 26.41 -5.76 -7.60
C LYS A 17 25.14 -5.96 -6.79
N ARG A 18 25.09 -5.53 -5.52
CA ARG A 18 23.88 -5.56 -4.67
C ARG A 18 22.78 -4.64 -5.21
N GLU A 19 23.12 -3.43 -5.64
CA GLU A 19 22.15 -2.50 -6.24
C GLU A 19 21.58 -3.06 -7.56
N LYS A 20 22.43 -3.70 -8.39
CA LYS A 20 21.96 -4.39 -9.60
C LYS A 20 21.09 -5.60 -9.26
N SER A 21 21.45 -6.43 -8.29
CA SER A 21 20.65 -7.59 -7.91
C SER A 21 19.30 -7.18 -7.31
N VAL A 22 19.24 -6.10 -6.53
CA VAL A 22 17.98 -5.54 -6.00
C VAL A 22 17.12 -4.97 -7.13
N LYS A 23 17.70 -4.26 -8.11
CA LYS A 23 16.95 -3.76 -9.27
C LYS A 23 16.40 -4.90 -10.13
N VAL A 24 17.19 -5.95 -10.35
CA VAL A 24 16.76 -7.15 -11.09
C VAL A 24 15.67 -7.89 -10.32
N ALA A 25 15.78 -8.03 -9.00
CA ALA A 25 14.74 -8.63 -8.17
C ALA A 25 13.44 -7.81 -8.20
N LYS A 26 13.51 -6.47 -8.11
CA LYS A 26 12.35 -5.58 -8.27
C LYS A 26 11.71 -5.68 -9.65
N ALA A 27 12.51 -5.69 -10.71
CA ALA A 27 12.01 -5.82 -12.08
C ALA A 27 11.38 -7.20 -12.32
N LYS A 28 11.97 -8.26 -11.77
CA LYS A 28 11.45 -9.63 -11.86
C LYS A 28 10.17 -9.80 -11.05
N ALA A 29 10.08 -9.22 -9.85
CA ALA A 29 8.85 -9.19 -9.06
C ALA A 29 7.73 -8.41 -9.78
N ARG A 30 8.08 -7.31 -10.46
CA ARG A 30 7.14 -6.53 -11.27
C ARG A 30 6.62 -7.34 -12.47
N ALA A 31 7.51 -8.03 -13.20
CA ALA A 31 7.16 -8.89 -14.32
C ALA A 31 6.38 -10.15 -13.91
N MET A 32 6.63 -10.69 -12.72
CA MET A 32 5.92 -11.87 -12.21
C MET A 32 4.44 -11.59 -11.87
N ASN A 33 4.09 -10.32 -11.70
CA ASN A 33 2.71 -9.85 -11.50
C ASN A 33 1.95 -9.61 -12.82
N GLU A 34 2.60 -9.71 -13.98
CA GLU A 34 1.99 -9.38 -15.28
C GLU A 34 1.16 -10.54 -15.88
N GLY A 35 1.01 -11.66 -15.17
CA GLY A 35 0.30 -12.84 -15.66
C GLY A 35 -1.23 -12.84 -15.49
N VAL A 36 -1.78 -11.94 -14.68
CA VAL A 36 -3.24 -11.74 -14.52
C VAL A 36 -3.46 -10.23 -14.48
N GLY A 37 -4.24 -9.69 -15.43
CA GLY A 37 -4.46 -8.25 -15.51
C GLY A 37 -4.95 -7.69 -14.18
N MET A 38 -4.32 -6.61 -13.70
CA MET A 38 -4.65 -5.93 -12.44
C MET A 38 -6.15 -5.67 -12.29
N GLU A 39 -6.80 -5.30 -13.38
CA GLU A 39 -8.25 -5.05 -13.47
C GLU A 39 -9.09 -6.30 -13.16
N ALA A 40 -8.68 -7.48 -13.64
CA ALA A 40 -9.36 -8.74 -13.34
C ALA A 40 -9.20 -9.16 -11.87
N VAL A 41 -8.04 -8.86 -11.26
CA VAL A 41 -7.81 -9.09 -9.83
C VAL A 41 -8.70 -8.16 -8.99
N LEU A 42 -8.78 -6.88 -9.36
CA LEU A 42 -9.61 -5.89 -8.67
C LEU A 42 -11.11 -6.18 -8.81
N ALA A 43 -11.57 -6.60 -9.98
CA ALA A 43 -12.97 -6.96 -10.22
C ALA A 43 -13.46 -8.08 -9.29
N ARG A 44 -12.55 -8.97 -8.87
CA ARG A 44 -12.82 -10.10 -7.97
C ARG A 44 -12.37 -9.86 -6.53
N ALA A 45 -11.95 -8.64 -6.18
CA ALA A 45 -11.35 -8.36 -4.88
C ALA A 45 -12.23 -8.79 -3.70
N GLY A 46 -13.55 -8.64 -3.83
CA GLY A 46 -14.52 -9.04 -2.79
C GLY A 46 -14.57 -10.55 -2.50
N GLU A 47 -14.13 -11.40 -3.43
CA GLU A 47 -14.08 -12.85 -3.24
C GLU A 47 -12.91 -13.30 -2.35
N PHE A 48 -11.88 -12.45 -2.22
CA PHE A 48 -10.67 -12.79 -1.47
C PHE A 48 -10.84 -12.42 0.01
N PRO A 49 -10.48 -13.31 0.95
CA PRO A 49 -10.63 -13.02 2.38
C PRO A 49 -9.73 -11.87 2.82
N ILE A 50 -10.27 -10.98 3.65
CA ILE A 50 -9.51 -9.95 4.34
C ILE A 50 -8.68 -10.62 5.43
N VAL A 51 -7.38 -10.39 5.42
CA VAL A 51 -6.45 -10.93 6.43
C VAL A 51 -5.97 -9.89 7.42
N GLU A 52 -5.95 -8.62 7.02
CA GLU A 52 -5.62 -7.52 7.91
C GLU A 52 -6.29 -6.22 7.44
N CYS A 53 -6.74 -5.42 8.40
CA CYS A 53 -7.08 -4.03 8.19
C CYS A 53 -6.53 -3.22 9.38
N VAL A 54 -5.83 -2.12 9.09
CA VAL A 54 -5.19 -1.28 10.09
C VAL A 54 -5.33 0.19 9.76
N ILE A 55 -5.32 1.02 10.79
CA ILE A 55 -5.35 2.47 10.71
C ILE A 55 -4.20 3.07 11.55
N SER A 56 -3.70 4.24 11.16
CA SER A 56 -2.66 4.93 11.91
C SER A 56 -3.18 5.40 13.27
N LYS A 57 -2.43 5.15 14.36
CA LYS A 57 -2.78 5.63 15.70
C LYS A 57 -2.96 7.15 15.74
N GLY A 58 -3.90 7.63 16.56
CA GLY A 58 -4.14 9.06 16.77
C GLY A 58 -4.60 9.78 15.49
N TRP A 59 -5.33 9.07 14.63
CA TRP A 59 -5.87 9.64 13.39
C TRP A 59 -7.05 10.58 13.67
N GLU A 60 -7.84 10.31 14.72
CA GLU A 60 -9.01 11.09 15.10
C GLU A 60 -8.62 12.53 15.49
N GLU A 61 -7.61 12.68 16.36
CA GLU A 61 -7.16 13.98 16.85
C GLU A 61 -6.43 14.78 15.76
N ARG A 62 -5.72 14.07 14.87
CA ARG A 62 -4.96 14.71 13.78
C ARG A 62 -5.82 15.04 12.57
N GLY A 63 -6.98 14.41 12.42
CA GLY A 63 -7.78 14.49 11.20
C GLY A 63 -7.10 13.86 9.97
N LEU A 64 -6.10 13.01 10.19
CA LEU A 64 -5.26 12.41 9.16
C LEU A 64 -5.08 10.92 9.46
N ALA A 65 -5.55 10.08 8.55
CA ALA A 65 -5.51 8.63 8.69
C ALA A 65 -4.69 8.00 7.56
N HIS A 66 -3.73 7.13 7.91
CA HIS A 66 -3.22 6.12 6.99
C HIS A 66 -3.98 4.82 7.24
N ILE A 67 -4.57 4.25 6.21
CA ILE A 67 -5.34 3.01 6.28
C ILE A 67 -4.72 2.00 5.34
N LEU A 68 -4.56 0.75 5.79
CA LEU A 68 -4.19 -0.38 4.95
C LEU A 68 -5.23 -1.49 5.09
N LEU A 69 -5.57 -2.11 3.96
CA LEU A 69 -6.40 -3.32 3.93
C LEU A 69 -5.71 -4.35 3.04
N ALA A 70 -5.49 -5.54 3.57
CA ALA A 70 -4.86 -6.65 2.88
C ALA A 70 -5.85 -7.80 2.69
N ARG A 71 -5.97 -8.27 1.45
CA ARG A 71 -6.70 -9.48 1.08
C ARG A 71 -5.75 -10.56 0.60
N LYS A 72 -6.04 -11.82 0.93
CA LYS A 72 -5.22 -12.95 0.53
C LYS A 72 -5.69 -13.54 -0.79
N LEU A 73 -4.81 -13.54 -1.77
CA LEU A 73 -5.03 -14.12 -3.10
C LEU A 73 -4.89 -15.66 -3.07
N PRO A 74 -5.42 -16.38 -4.08
CA PRO A 74 -5.32 -17.84 -4.15
C PRO A 74 -3.90 -18.40 -4.20
N ASN A 75 -2.91 -17.57 -4.56
CA ASN A 75 -1.50 -17.92 -4.60
C ASN A 75 -0.75 -17.57 -3.29
N GLU A 76 -1.48 -17.38 -2.19
CA GLU A 76 -0.97 -17.01 -0.86
C GLU A 76 -0.34 -15.61 -0.77
N ARG A 77 -0.31 -14.85 -1.86
CA ARG A 77 0.15 -13.45 -1.87
C ARG A 77 -0.96 -12.51 -1.44
N LEU A 78 -0.60 -11.27 -1.16
CA LEU A 78 -1.53 -10.24 -0.72
C LEU A 78 -1.87 -9.26 -1.86
N LEU A 79 -3.14 -8.89 -1.92
CA LEU A 79 -3.63 -7.69 -2.57
C LEU A 79 -3.81 -6.63 -1.49
N VAL A 80 -2.99 -5.58 -1.50
CA VAL A 80 -2.97 -4.54 -0.46
C VAL A 80 -3.47 -3.22 -1.02
N GLY A 81 -4.39 -2.61 -0.31
CA GLY A 81 -4.88 -1.25 -0.51
C GLY A 81 -4.29 -0.35 0.55
N GLY A 82 -3.90 0.85 0.13
CA GLY A 82 -3.50 1.88 1.07
C GLY A 82 -4.16 3.19 0.75
N TRP A 83 -4.55 3.93 1.78
CA TRP A 83 -5.17 5.24 1.66
C TRP A 83 -4.56 6.20 2.67
N TYR A 84 -4.27 7.42 2.21
CA TYR A 84 -3.95 8.55 3.07
C TYR A 84 -5.12 9.52 3.01
N VAL A 85 -5.82 9.66 4.12
CA VAL A 85 -7.12 10.31 4.23
C VAL A 85 -7.01 11.54 5.11
N ASP A 86 -7.57 12.65 4.64
CA ASP A 86 -7.87 13.85 5.40
C ASP A 86 -9.36 13.85 5.73
N THR A 87 -9.67 13.64 6.99
CA THR A 87 -11.06 13.51 7.46
C THR A 87 -11.69 14.87 7.77
N LEU A 88 -10.94 15.97 7.66
CA LEU A 88 -11.41 17.31 7.98
C LEU A 88 -11.81 18.12 6.74
N CYS A 89 -11.17 17.86 5.59
CA CYS A 89 -11.44 18.64 4.39
C CYS A 89 -11.14 17.91 3.07
N LEU A 90 -9.88 17.51 2.86
CA LEU A 90 -9.40 17.16 1.51
C LEU A 90 -9.81 15.77 1.03
N GLY A 91 -10.34 14.92 1.91
CA GLY A 91 -10.72 13.56 1.56
C GLY A 91 -9.52 12.67 1.29
N ILE A 92 -9.58 11.86 0.23
CA ILE A 92 -8.49 10.93 -0.12
C ILE A 92 -7.33 11.68 -0.79
N LYS A 93 -6.27 11.94 -0.01
CA LYS A 93 -5.04 12.60 -0.48
C LYS A 93 -4.20 11.68 -1.36
N ASP A 94 -4.04 10.43 -0.94
CA ASP A 94 -3.33 9.43 -1.72
C ASP A 94 -3.98 8.05 -1.60
N ALA A 95 -3.81 7.23 -2.64
CA ALA A 95 -4.34 5.89 -2.70
C ALA A 95 -3.38 4.98 -3.47
N ALA A 96 -3.21 3.75 -3.00
CA ALA A 96 -2.34 2.76 -3.61
C ALA A 96 -3.04 1.41 -3.71
N VAL A 97 -2.71 0.65 -4.77
CA VAL A 97 -3.05 -0.76 -4.86
C VAL A 97 -1.81 -1.55 -5.24
N LEU A 98 -1.52 -2.57 -4.46
CA LEU A 98 -0.31 -3.37 -4.52
C LEU A 98 -0.71 -4.87 -4.59
N PRO A 99 -0.84 -5.45 -5.80
CA PRO A 99 -1.13 -6.87 -5.95
C PRO A 99 0.12 -7.73 -5.74
N GLY A 100 -0.07 -9.00 -5.38
CA GLY A 100 0.99 -10.00 -5.40
C GLY A 100 2.13 -9.76 -4.41
N ILE A 101 1.85 -9.09 -3.28
CA ILE A 101 2.83 -8.83 -2.24
C ILE A 101 3.06 -10.08 -1.40
N GLU A 102 4.32 -10.42 -1.12
CA GLU A 102 4.65 -11.49 -0.19
C GLU A 102 4.30 -11.05 1.24
N PRO A 103 3.64 -11.88 2.08
CA PRO A 103 3.28 -11.48 3.45
C PRO A 103 4.46 -10.95 4.28
N ALA A 104 5.66 -11.54 4.12
CA ALA A 104 6.86 -11.06 4.81
C ALA A 104 7.33 -9.67 4.32
N ASP A 105 7.21 -9.38 3.02
CA ASP A 105 7.52 -8.05 2.47
C ASP A 105 6.48 -7.01 2.93
N TYR A 106 5.21 -7.42 3.08
CA TYR A 106 4.17 -6.55 3.60
C TYR A 106 4.50 -6.03 5.00
N GLU A 107 4.80 -6.93 5.94
CA GLU A 107 5.11 -6.56 7.33
C GLU A 107 6.44 -5.81 7.48
N SER A 108 7.49 -6.25 6.76
CA SER A 108 8.84 -5.71 6.98
C SER A 108 9.14 -4.43 6.22
N ARG A 109 8.37 -4.12 5.16
CA ARG A 109 8.71 -3.03 4.22
C ARG A 109 7.52 -2.19 3.80
N ILE A 110 6.40 -2.80 3.42
CA ILE A 110 5.25 -2.03 2.91
C ILE A 110 4.57 -1.28 4.05
N LYS A 111 4.09 -2.00 5.06
CA LYS A 111 3.35 -1.42 6.19
C LYS A 111 4.13 -0.34 6.95
N PRO A 112 5.44 -0.50 7.27
CA PRO A 112 6.18 0.52 8.03
C PRO A 112 6.60 1.76 7.22
N GLU A 113 6.65 1.68 5.89
CA GLU A 113 7.17 2.74 5.01
C GLU A 113 6.12 3.27 4.02
N ILE A 114 4.86 2.86 4.16
CA ILE A 114 3.78 3.28 3.26
C ILE A 114 3.63 4.81 3.33
N PHE A 115 3.55 5.46 2.17
CA PHE A 115 3.49 6.92 2.03
C PHE A 115 4.71 7.69 2.56
N HIS A 116 5.86 7.03 2.75
CA HIS A 116 7.12 7.65 3.22
C HIS A 116 7.10 8.19 4.65
N ASP A 117 6.05 7.92 5.41
CA ASP A 117 5.94 8.29 6.81
C ASP A 117 6.15 7.05 7.70
N LYS A 118 6.86 7.24 8.82
CA LYS A 118 6.91 6.21 9.87
C LYS A 118 5.60 6.28 10.64
N VAL A 119 4.71 5.32 10.38
CA VAL A 119 3.38 5.27 10.96
C VAL A 119 3.28 4.09 11.90
N GLU A 120 2.83 4.33 13.12
CA GLU A 120 2.35 3.28 13.99
C GLU A 120 0.90 2.97 13.68
N PHE A 121 0.60 1.70 13.48
CA PHE A 121 -0.73 1.22 13.15
C PHE A 121 -1.39 0.54 14.35
N GLU A 122 -2.71 0.57 14.36
CA GLU A 122 -3.59 -0.21 15.22
C GLU A 122 -4.62 -0.97 14.37
N PRO A 123 -5.15 -2.11 14.87
CA PRO A 123 -6.20 -2.84 14.17
C PRO A 123 -7.41 -1.95 13.87
N CYS A 124 -8.00 -2.11 12.69
CA CYS A 124 -9.17 -1.37 12.25
C CYS A 124 -10.20 -2.33 11.69
N GLU A 125 -11.47 -2.18 12.07
CA GLU A 125 -12.55 -2.90 11.42
C GLU A 125 -12.64 -2.49 9.94
N PRO A 126 -12.71 -3.44 8.98
CA PRO A 126 -12.79 -3.11 7.56
C PRO A 126 -13.94 -2.18 7.20
N GLU A 127 -15.09 -2.33 7.86
CA GLU A 127 -16.28 -1.49 7.69
C GLU A 127 -16.03 -0.06 8.19
N LEU A 128 -15.28 0.12 9.29
CA LEU A 128 -14.84 1.45 9.74
C LEU A 128 -13.90 2.11 8.72
N ALA A 129 -12.94 1.35 8.18
CA ALA A 129 -12.06 1.83 7.12
C ALA A 129 -12.85 2.27 5.86
N LEU A 130 -13.88 1.50 5.47
CA LEU A 130 -14.79 1.85 4.38
C LEU A 130 -15.58 3.14 4.68
N LYS A 131 -16.14 3.27 5.89
CA LYS A 131 -16.84 4.48 6.35
C LYS A 131 -15.96 5.71 6.29
N ILE A 132 -14.75 5.64 6.84
CA ILE A 132 -13.80 6.76 6.87
C ILE A 132 -13.41 7.18 5.45
N THR A 133 -13.00 6.20 4.62
CA THR A 133 -12.53 6.50 3.25
C THR A 133 -13.64 7.04 2.36
N SER A 134 -14.81 6.38 2.35
CA SER A 134 -15.94 6.81 1.51
C SER A 134 -16.55 8.11 2.00
N GLY A 135 -16.73 8.26 3.32
CA GLY A 135 -17.26 9.49 3.90
C GLY A 135 -16.36 10.70 3.64
N ALA A 136 -15.05 10.54 3.77
CA ALA A 136 -14.09 11.60 3.47
C ALA A 136 -14.05 11.94 1.96
N ALA A 137 -14.12 10.94 1.08
CA ALA A 137 -14.20 11.16 -0.36
C ALA A 137 -15.48 11.90 -0.76
N ASP A 138 -16.63 11.50 -0.22
CA ASP A 138 -17.94 12.11 -0.51
C ASP A 138 -18.04 13.54 0.03
N PHE A 139 -17.50 13.78 1.24
CA PHE A 139 -17.45 15.12 1.81
C PHE A 139 -16.59 16.06 0.94
N ALA A 140 -15.38 15.62 0.58
CA ALA A 140 -14.47 16.38 -0.26
C ALA A 140 -15.11 16.75 -1.61
N ASP A 141 -15.77 15.80 -2.27
CA ASP A 141 -16.44 16.04 -3.57
C ASP A 141 -17.55 17.09 -3.45
N LYS A 142 -18.35 17.05 -2.37
CA LYS A 142 -19.42 18.05 -2.11
C LYS A 142 -18.90 19.46 -1.95
N ILE A 143 -17.69 19.64 -1.42
CA ILE A 143 -17.07 20.97 -1.22
C ILE A 143 -16.11 21.36 -2.35
N GLY A 144 -16.02 20.55 -3.41
CA GLY A 144 -15.27 20.85 -4.63
C GLY A 144 -13.85 20.26 -4.70
N PHE A 145 -13.44 19.43 -3.75
CA PHE A 145 -12.20 18.66 -3.84
C PHE A 145 -12.45 17.31 -4.50
N ARG A 146 -11.57 16.93 -5.44
CA ARG A 146 -11.61 15.60 -6.05
C ARG A 146 -10.70 14.65 -5.26
N PRO A 147 -11.16 13.43 -4.89
CA PRO A 147 -10.28 12.43 -4.33
C PRO A 147 -9.17 12.06 -5.32
N ASN A 148 -8.05 11.55 -4.81
CA ASN A 148 -6.96 11.05 -5.63
C ASN A 148 -7.48 10.08 -6.70
N LYS A 149 -7.00 10.22 -7.95
CA LYS A 149 -7.46 9.40 -9.09
C LYS A 149 -7.40 7.88 -8.85
N ARG A 150 -6.49 7.41 -8.01
CA ARG A 150 -6.35 5.99 -7.67
C ARG A 150 -7.45 5.48 -6.73
N TRP A 151 -8.23 6.37 -6.11
CA TRP A 151 -9.39 6.01 -5.28
C TRP A 151 -10.40 5.15 -6.03
N GLY A 152 -10.69 5.49 -7.29
CA GLY A 152 -11.68 4.76 -8.10
C GLY A 152 -11.34 3.27 -8.25
N GLU A 153 -10.06 2.95 -8.44
CA GLU A 153 -9.55 1.58 -8.54
C GLU A 153 -9.36 0.95 -7.14
N SER A 154 -8.81 1.69 -6.18
CA SER A 154 -8.45 1.13 -4.88
C SER A 154 -9.65 0.77 -4.02
N ARG A 155 -10.76 1.50 -4.13
CA ARG A 155 -11.99 1.21 -3.36
C ARG A 155 -12.58 -0.18 -3.64
N HIS A 156 -12.22 -0.82 -4.75
CA HIS A 156 -12.63 -2.20 -5.04
C HIS A 156 -12.14 -3.19 -3.97
N LEU A 157 -11.10 -2.86 -3.21
CA LEU A 157 -10.68 -3.69 -2.08
C LEU A 157 -11.69 -3.73 -0.93
N PHE A 158 -12.62 -2.79 -0.86
CA PHE A 158 -13.74 -2.83 0.08
C PHE A 158 -14.95 -3.61 -0.47
N ALA A 159 -14.90 -4.18 -1.67
CA ALA A 159 -16.01 -4.93 -2.23
C ALA A 159 -16.47 -6.07 -1.29
N GLY A 160 -17.79 -6.20 -1.14
CA GLY A 160 -18.42 -7.18 -0.23
C GLY A 160 -18.49 -6.72 1.23
N LEU A 161 -18.06 -5.50 1.56
CA LEU A 161 -18.29 -4.87 2.86
C LEU A 161 -19.50 -3.95 2.80
N GLU A 162 -20.20 -3.84 3.92
CA GLU A 162 -21.31 -2.89 4.09
C GLU A 162 -20.81 -1.63 4.81
N PRO A 163 -21.12 -0.42 4.31
CA PRO A 163 -20.73 0.84 4.93
C PRO A 163 -21.48 1.19 6.22
#